data_AF-A0A2A4UAB4-F1
#
_entry.id   AF-A0A2A4UAB4-F1
#
_cell.length_a   1.000
_cell.length_b   1.000
_cell.length_c   1.000
_cell.angle_alpha   90.00
_cell.angle_beta   90.00
_cell.angle_gamma   90.00
#
_symmetry.space_group_name_H-M   'P 1'
#
loop_
_entity.id
_entity.type
_entity.pdbx_description
1 polymer ?
#
loop_
_entity_poly.entity_id
_entity_poly.type
_entity_poly.pdbx_seq_one_letter_code
_entity_poly.pdbx_strand_id
1 'polypeptide(L)'
;MTDTSTPQALVNQLTGTWVNENRDGKVIFYSDETAKMVFSKHQPPIKLISTYETIKDERIGINLGGFWSGPAFVNTSKLEEQSLTIAFPDESPITLFKIQP
;
A
#
# COMPACT_ATOMS: atom_id res chain seq x y z
N MET A 1 17.29 9.31 18.86
CA MET A 1 16.54 8.22 18.24
C MET A 1 15.28 8.86 17.70
N THR A 2 15.27 9.24 16.42
CA THR A 2 14.07 9.80 15.80
C THR A 2 13.10 8.66 15.58
N ASP A 3 12.02 8.66 16.34
CA ASP A 3 10.88 7.77 16.20
C ASP A 3 10.31 7.95 14.78
N THR A 4 10.70 7.05 13.86
CA THR A 4 10.18 6.99 12.48
C THR A 4 8.87 6.20 12.44
N SER A 5 8.05 6.30 13.48
CA SER A 5 6.75 5.65 13.55
C SER A 5 5.78 6.33 12.58
N THR A 6 4.96 5.53 11.90
CA THR A 6 3.93 6.06 11.01
C THR A 6 2.91 6.81 11.85
N PRO A 7 2.52 8.06 11.50
CA PRO A 7 1.54 8.81 12.29
C PRO A 7 0.25 8.01 12.49
N GLN A 8 -0.21 7.86 13.74
CA GLN A 8 -1.39 7.04 14.05
C GLN A 8 -2.64 7.46 13.25
N ALA A 9 -2.80 8.76 12.97
CA ALA A 9 -3.88 9.26 12.13
C ALA A 9 -3.84 8.66 10.72
N LEU A 10 -2.65 8.51 10.14
CA LEU A 10 -2.44 7.88 8.84
C LEU A 10 -2.74 6.37 8.91
N VAL A 11 -2.26 5.67 9.94
CA VAL A 11 -2.58 4.25 10.18
C VAL A 11 -4.10 4.04 10.24
N ASN A 12 -4.82 4.88 10.99
CA ASN A 12 -6.26 4.78 11.13
C ASN A 12 -7.00 5.01 9.80
N GLN A 13 -6.54 5.97 8.98
CA GLN A 13 -7.12 6.22 7.65
C GLN A 13 -6.84 5.09 6.66
N LEU A 14 -5.63 4.53 6.67
CA LEU A 14 -5.23 3.41 5.80
C LEU A 14 -5.92 2.10 6.17
N THR A 15 -6.12 1.85 7.46
CA THR A 15 -6.65 0.58 7.96
C THR A 15 -7.94 0.21 7.23
N GLY A 16 -7.97 -1.00 6.68
CA GLY A 16 -9.08 -1.50 5.88
C GLY A 16 -8.63 -2.20 4.60
N THR A 17 -9.61 -2.52 3.76
CA THR A 17 -9.39 -3.20 2.48
C THR A 17 -9.50 -2.22 1.32
N TRP A 18 -8.53 -2.27 0.43
CA TRP A 18 -8.43 -1.45 -0.77
C TRP A 18 -8.36 -2.35 -2.00
N VAL A 19 -9.15 -2.05 -3.03
CA VAL A 19 -9.17 -2.83 -4.28
C VAL A 19 -9.08 -1.94 -5.48
N ASN A 20 -8.45 -2.43 -6.55
CA ASN A 20 -8.48 -1.73 -7.82
C ASN A 20 -9.86 -1.84 -8.48
N GLU A 21 -10.09 -1.02 -9.51
CA GLU A 21 -11.36 -0.94 -10.25
C GLU A 21 -11.84 -2.32 -10.76
N ASN A 22 -10.90 -3.13 -11.26
CA ASN A 22 -11.18 -4.47 -11.80
C ASN A 22 -11.25 -5.58 -10.73
N ARG A 23 -11.03 -5.25 -9.45
CA ARG A 23 -11.01 -6.16 -8.30
C ARG A 23 -10.06 -7.36 -8.42
N ASP A 24 -9.00 -7.24 -9.22
CA ASP A 24 -7.95 -8.27 -9.35
C ASP A 24 -6.65 -7.93 -8.60
N GLY A 25 -6.58 -6.74 -8.03
CA GLY A 25 -5.58 -6.27 -7.09
C GLY A 25 -6.22 -5.84 -5.77
N LYS A 26 -5.66 -6.27 -4.65
CA LYS A 26 -6.12 -5.93 -3.30
C LYS A 26 -4.96 -5.67 -2.36
N VAL A 27 -5.12 -4.64 -1.53
CA VAL A 27 -4.25 -4.34 -0.39
C VAL A 27 -5.10 -4.28 0.88
N ILE A 28 -4.66 -4.93 1.94
CA ILE A 28 -5.28 -4.86 3.26
C ILE A 28 -4.26 -4.24 4.20
N PHE A 29 -4.57 -3.09 4.77
CA PHE A 29 -3.75 -2.47 5.82
C PHE A 29 -4.31 -2.81 7.18
N TYR A 30 -3.42 -3.21 8.08
CA TYR A 30 -3.72 -3.57 9.46
C TYR A 30 -3.24 -2.46 10.40
N SER A 31 -3.79 -2.42 11.61
CA SER A 31 -3.48 -1.41 12.62
C SER A 31 -2.09 -1.56 13.25
N ASP A 32 -1.39 -2.67 12.99
CA ASP A 32 -0.05 -2.99 13.48
C ASP A 32 1.06 -2.64 12.48
N GLU A 33 0.78 -1.73 11.55
CA GLU A 33 1.70 -1.28 10.50
C GLU A 33 2.12 -2.39 9.52
N THR A 34 1.28 -3.42 9.37
CA THR A 34 1.43 -4.44 8.34
C THR A 34 0.44 -4.26 7.19
N ALA A 35 0.84 -4.67 6.00
CA ALA A 35 0.01 -4.70 4.80
C ALA A 35 0.09 -6.06 4.11
N LYS A 36 -1.08 -6.58 3.70
CA LYS A 36 -1.20 -7.75 2.83
C LYS A 36 -1.53 -7.31 1.42
N MET A 37 -0.68 -7.66 0.47
CA MET A 37 -0.87 -7.35 -0.96
C MET A 37 -1.16 -8.63 -1.75
N VAL A 38 -2.19 -8.58 -2.60
CA VAL A 38 -2.60 -9.67 -3.47
C VAL A 38 -2.94 -9.09 -4.84
N PHE A 39 -2.07 -9.33 -5.82
CA PHE A 39 -2.29 -8.97 -7.23
C PHE A 39 -2.02 -10.22 -8.07
N SER A 40 -3.06 -11.03 -8.28
CA SER A 40 -2.91 -12.37 -8.89
C SER A 40 -2.77 -12.34 -10.41
N LYS A 41 -3.25 -11.27 -11.06
CA LYS A 41 -3.11 -11.06 -12.51
C LYS A 41 -1.88 -10.23 -12.88
N HIS A 42 -1.13 -9.80 -11.87
CA HIS A 42 0.14 -9.13 -12.05
C HIS A 42 1.20 -10.16 -12.50
N GLN A 43 2.22 -9.73 -13.24
CA GLN A 43 3.30 -10.61 -13.68
C GLN A 43 4.67 -9.98 -13.34
N PRO A 44 5.33 -10.42 -12.25
CA PRO A 44 5.04 -11.61 -11.43
C PRO A 44 3.78 -11.45 -10.56
N PRO A 45 3.09 -12.54 -10.19
CA PRO A 45 2.00 -12.45 -9.23
C PRO A 45 2.50 -11.98 -7.86
N ILE A 46 1.79 -11.02 -7.27
CA ILE A 46 2.12 -10.50 -5.94
C ILE A 46 1.22 -11.16 -4.91
N LYS A 47 1.82 -11.82 -3.91
CA LYS A 47 1.12 -12.33 -2.73
C LYS A 47 2.06 -12.29 -1.54
N LEU A 48 2.03 -11.19 -0.79
CA LEU A 48 2.95 -10.99 0.34
C LEU A 48 2.28 -10.26 1.51
N ILE A 49 2.90 -10.40 2.67
CA ILE A 49 2.60 -9.63 3.88
C ILE A 49 3.92 -8.99 4.28
N SER A 50 3.93 -7.67 4.42
CA SER A 50 5.10 -6.88 4.82
C SER A 50 4.68 -5.76 5.75
N THR A 51 5.61 -5.27 6.56
CA THR A 51 5.46 -3.97 7.20
C THR A 51 5.47 -2.86 6.16
N TYR A 52 4.86 -1.73 6.51
CA TYR A 52 4.97 -0.48 5.76
C TYR A 52 5.53 0.61 6.65
N GLU A 53 6.25 1.55 6.07
CA GLU A 53 6.88 2.65 6.81
C GLU A 53 6.60 3.96 6.09
N THR A 54 6.40 5.03 6.87
CA THR A 54 6.28 6.37 6.30
C THR A 54 7.61 6.83 5.73
N ILE A 55 7.57 7.31 4.50
CA ILE A 55 8.69 8.00 3.85
C ILE A 55 8.33 9.48 3.67
N LYS A 56 9.27 10.28 3.16
CA LYS A 56 9.01 11.70 2.89
C LYS A 56 7.85 11.89 1.90
N ASP A 57 7.23 13.06 1.96
CA ASP A 57 6.24 13.56 0.98
C ASP A 57 4.95 12.73 0.88
N GLU A 58 4.33 12.40 2.02
CA GLU A 58 3.01 11.72 2.09
C GLU A 58 2.98 10.38 1.35
N ARG A 59 4.04 9.59 1.52
CA ARG A 59 4.13 8.26 0.96
C ARG A 59 4.47 7.26 2.03
N ILE A 60 4.03 6.03 1.81
CA ILE A 60 4.51 4.88 2.57
C ILE A 60 5.24 3.93 1.63
N GLY A 61 6.32 3.32 2.12
CA GLY A 61 7.05 2.27 1.44
C GLY A 61 6.63 0.90 1.96
N ILE A 62 6.42 -0.06 1.05
CA ILE A 62 6.15 -1.45 1.39
C ILE A 62 7.24 -2.32 0.76
N ASN A 63 7.95 -3.08 1.56
CA ASN A 63 8.98 -3.98 1.05
C ASN A 63 8.35 -5.13 0.24
N LEU A 64 8.83 -5.32 -0.99
CA LEU A 64 8.35 -6.37 -1.91
C LEU A 64 9.21 -7.64 -1.88
N GLY A 65 10.32 -7.64 -1.14
CA GLY A 65 11.30 -8.71 -1.13
C GLY A 65 12.19 -8.76 -2.37
N GLY A 66 12.99 -9.81 -2.51
CA GLY A 66 14.13 -9.87 -3.45
C GLY A 66 13.82 -10.11 -4.93
N PHE A 67 12.55 -10.22 -5.33
CA PHE A 67 12.19 -10.32 -6.76
C PHE A 67 12.18 -8.95 -7.46
N TRP A 68 11.92 -7.89 -6.69
CA TRP A 68 11.66 -6.56 -7.21
C TRP A 68 12.89 -5.66 -7.10
N SER A 69 13.02 -4.68 -7.99
CA SER A 69 14.12 -3.70 -7.99
C SER A 69 14.03 -2.71 -6.82
N GLY A 70 12.91 -2.67 -6.09
CA GLY A 70 12.70 -1.79 -4.94
C GLY A 70 11.37 -2.04 -4.19
N PRO A 71 11.02 -1.18 -3.23
CA PRO A 71 9.74 -1.23 -2.54
C PRO A 71 8.60 -0.73 -3.44
N ALA A 72 7.37 -1.11 -3.09
CA ALA A 72 6.19 -0.40 -3.60
C ALA A 72 5.99 0.89 -2.83
N PHE A 73 5.62 1.95 -3.53
CA PHE A 73 5.27 3.23 -2.91
C PHE A 73 3.77 3.44 -2.99
N VAL A 74 3.15 3.78 -1.86
CA VAL A 74 1.75 4.18 -1.83
C VAL A 74 1.69 5.68 -1.57
N ASN A 75 1.04 6.40 -2.49
CA ASN A 75 0.72 7.80 -2.31
C ASN A 75 -0.55 7.94 -1.48
N THR A 76 -0.44 8.62 -0.35
CA THR A 76 -1.53 8.78 0.63
C THR A 76 -2.19 10.17 0.57
N SER A 77 -1.86 11.02 -0.40
CA SER A 77 -2.40 12.38 -0.47
C SER A 77 -3.91 12.45 -0.75
N LYS A 78 -4.52 11.35 -1.20
CA LYS A 78 -5.94 11.25 -1.56
C LYS A 78 -6.77 10.34 -0.66
N LEU A 79 -6.28 10.01 0.53
CA LEU A 79 -6.99 9.12 1.45
C LEU A 79 -8.38 9.64 1.86
N GLU A 80 -8.55 10.96 1.94
CA GLU A 80 -9.86 11.59 2.21
C GLU A 80 -10.89 11.29 1.12
N GLU A 81 -10.45 11.11 -0.13
CA GLU A 81 -11.28 10.71 -1.27
C GLU A 81 -11.53 9.19 -1.31
N GLN A 82 -11.14 8.44 -0.26
CA GLN A 82 -11.18 6.97 -0.21
C GLN A 82 -10.44 6.31 -1.37
N SER A 83 -9.42 6.98 -1.89
CA SER A 83 -8.56 6.49 -2.96
C SER A 83 -7.08 6.57 -2.56
N LEU A 84 -6.28 5.64 -3.09
CA LEU A 84 -4.83 5.71 -3.00
C LEU A 84 -4.21 5.15 -4.26
N THR A 85 -2.95 5.49 -4.52
CA THR A 85 -2.22 4.98 -5.67
C THR A 85 -1.00 4.21 -5.20
N ILE A 86 -0.88 2.95 -5.63
CA ILE A 86 0.31 2.13 -5.41
C ILE A 86 1.16 2.10 -6.68
N ALA A 87 2.45 2.39 -6.56
CA ALA A 87 3.42 2.29 -7.63
C ALA A 87 4.38 1.14 -7.31
N PHE A 88 4.35 0.11 -8.14
CA PHE A 88 5.36 -0.95 -8.13
C PHE A 88 6.60 -0.48 -8.91
N PRO A 89 7.81 -0.97 -8.57
CA PRO A 89 9.00 -0.65 -9.34
C PRO A 89 8.84 -1.02 -10.82
N ASP A 90 9.29 -0.12 -11.69
CA ASP A 90 9.29 -0.31 -13.16
C ASP A 90 7.90 -0.51 -13.79
N GLU A 91 6.82 -0.17 -13.07
CA GLU A 91 5.44 -0.35 -13.52
C GLU A 91 4.59 0.92 -13.46
N SER A 92 3.45 0.87 -14.17
CA SER A 92 2.46 1.93 -14.09
C SER A 92 1.73 1.88 -12.74
N PRO A 93 1.49 3.04 -12.09
CA PRO A 93 0.78 3.07 -10.83
C PRO A 93 -0.65 2.55 -10.94
N ILE A 94 -1.12 1.86 -9.91
CA ILE A 94 -2.47 1.29 -9.80
C ILE A 94 -3.24 2.08 -8.76
N THR A 95 -4.43 2.55 -9.12
CA THR A 95 -5.35 3.19 -8.17
C THR A 95 -6.18 2.14 -7.46
N LEU A 96 -6.29 2.25 -6.14
CA LEU A 96 -7.12 1.43 -5.28
C LEU A 96 -8.16 2.30 -4.57
N PHE A 97 -9.32 1.71 -4.30
CA PHE A 97 -10.44 2.33 -3.62
C PHE A 97 -10.77 1.55 -2.35
N LYS A 98 -11.08 2.27 -1.27
CA LYS A 98 -11.45 1.66 0.00
C LYS A 98 -12.79 0.95 -0.12
N ILE A 99 -12.87 -0.31 0.29
CA ILE A 99 -14.14 -1.01 0.45
C ILE A 99 -14.72 -0.58 1.80
N GLN A 100 -15.91 0.03 1.78
CA GLN A 100 -16.67 0.23 3.00
C GLN A 100 -17.23 -1.12 3.47
N PRO A 101 -17.13 -1.44 4.77
CA PRO A 101 -17.71 -2.66 5.33
C PRO A 101 -19.23 -2.73 5.14
#